data_AF-A0A167WI85-F1
#
_entry.id   AF-A0A167WI85-F1
#
_cell.length_a   1.000
_cell.length_b   1.000
_cell.length_c   1.000
_cell.angle_alpha   90.00
_cell.angle_beta   90.00
_cell.angle_gamma   90.00
#
_symmetry.space_group_name_H-M   'P 1'
#
loop_
_entity.id
_entity.type
_entity.pdbx_description
1 polymer ?
#
loop_
_entity_poly.entity_id
_entity_poly.type
_entity_poly.pdbx_seq_one_letter_code
_entity_poly.pdbx_strand_id
1 'polypeptide(L)' 'MNAKANDSEDVRAFVQTAEQAGEYVWVITLVDFGAQKIKRSLVSDDTFAMRAAAQDAGEAYLKGLAADR' A
#
# COMPACT_ATOMS: atom_id res chain seq x y z
N MET A 1 -24.77 -12.30 19.85
CA MET A 1 -23.46 -12.96 20.03
C MET A 1 -22.43 -12.12 19.29
N ASN A 2 -21.33 -11.78 19.98
CA ASN A 2 -20.42 -10.69 19.63
C ASN A 2 -19.55 -11.01 18.40
N ALA A 3 -19.75 -10.30 17.29
CA ALA A 3 -18.80 -10.27 16.18
C ALA A 3 -17.66 -9.29 16.51
N LYS A 4 -16.68 -9.76 17.28
CA LYS A 4 -15.37 -9.12 17.39
C LYS A 4 -14.30 -10.18 17.22
N ALA A 5 -14.20 -10.70 16.01
CA ALA A 5 -13.09 -11.52 15.57
C ALA A 5 -12.73 -11.05 14.15
N ASN A 6 -11.47 -10.62 13.99
CA ASN A 6 -10.73 -10.55 12.72
C ASN A 6 -10.80 -9.31 11.82
N ASP A 7 -11.09 -8.10 12.35
CA ASP A 7 -10.89 -6.84 11.59
C ASP A 7 -9.45 -6.66 11.02
N SER A 8 -8.46 -7.42 11.52
CA SER A 8 -7.06 -7.31 11.08
C SER A 8 -6.60 -8.42 10.12
N GLU A 9 -7.32 -9.54 9.96
CA GLU A 9 -6.91 -10.61 9.02
C GLU A 9 -7.37 -10.32 7.57
N ASP A 10 -8.50 -9.61 7.43
CA ASP A 10 -9.05 -9.22 6.14
C ASP A 10 -8.47 -7.90 5.60
N VAL A 11 -7.60 -7.25 6.37
CA VAL A 11 -6.96 -6.00 5.97
C VAL A 11 -5.55 -6.28 5.47
N ARG A 12 -5.29 -5.94 4.21
CA ARG A 12 -3.95 -6.09 3.61
C ARG A 12 -3.53 -4.83 2.89
N ALA A 13 -2.24 -4.56 2.96
CA ALA A 13 -1.61 -3.48 2.22
C ALA A 13 -0.90 -4.04 0.98
N PHE A 14 -0.96 -3.32 -0.13
CA PHE A 14 -0.29 -3.68 -1.37
C PHE A 14 0.45 -2.49 -1.93
N VAL A 15 1.62 -2.74 -2.50
CA VAL A 15 2.37 -1.77 -3.28
C VAL A 15 2.03 -1.97 -4.74
N GLN A 16 1.69 -0.89 -5.42
CA GLN A 16 1.55 -0.82 -6.87
C GLN A 16 2.41 0.31 -7.39
N THR A 17 2.85 0.21 -8.64
CA THR A 17 3.56 1.29 -9.31
C THR A 17 2.68 1.87 -10.41
N ALA A 18 2.60 3.20 -10.47
CA ALA A 18 1.90 3.91 -11.54
C ALA A 18 2.90 4.78 -12.30
N GLU A 19 2.72 4.90 -13.62
CA GLU A 19 3.47 5.86 -14.42
C GLU A 19 2.80 7.24 -14.31
N GLN A 20 3.58 8.27 -14.03
CA GLN A 20 3.16 9.65 -13.93
C GLN A 20 4.18 10.52 -14.68
N ALA A 21 3.72 11.19 -15.74
CA ALA A 21 4.52 12.15 -16.51
C ALA A 21 5.87 11.60 -17.05
N GLY A 22 5.93 10.31 -17.39
CA GLY A 22 7.14 9.65 -17.90
C GLY A 22 8.08 9.13 -16.81
N GLU A 23 7.71 9.27 -15.54
CA GLU A 23 8.36 8.66 -14.39
C GLU A 23 7.40 7.70 -13.68
N TYR A 24 7.84 7.06 -12.61
CA TYR A 24 7.06 6.11 -11.83
C TYR A 24 6.88 6.60 -10.40
N VAL A 25 5.70 6.39 -9.83
CA VAL A 25 5.40 6.58 -8.41
C VAL A 25 4.97 5.25 -7.82
N TRP A 26 5.18 5.06 -6.52
CA TRP A 26 4.53 3.95 -5.81
C TRP A 26 3.21 4.42 -5.20
N VAL A 27 2.27 3.48 -5.14
CA VAL A 27 0.95 3.64 -4.51
C VAL A 27 0.78 2.49 -3.54
N ILE A 28 0.60 2.80 -2.27
CA ILE A 28 0.31 1.81 -1.23
C ILE A 28 -1.17 1.89 -0.89
N THR A 29 -1.89 0.81 -1.13
CA THR A 29 -3.33 0.72 -0.84
C THR A 29 -3.59 -0.26 0.28
N LEU A 30 -4.27 0.20 1.33
CA LEU A 30 -4.80 -0.63 2.41
C LEU A 30 -6.23 -1.02 2.06
N VAL A 31 -6.46 -2.31 1.81
CA VAL A 31 -7.76 -2.87 1.44
C VAL A 31 -8.29 -3.71 2.57
N ASP A 32 -9.55 -3.50 2.94
CA ASP A 32 -10.35 -4.40 3.75
C ASP A 32 -11.18 -5.29 2.83
N PHE A 33 -10.79 -6.56 2.72
CA PHE A 33 -11.47 -7.53 1.88
C PHE A 33 -12.79 -8.01 2.47
N GLY A 34 -12.90 -8.04 3.80
CA GLY A 34 -14.14 -8.41 4.48
C GLY A 34 -15.24 -7.38 4.22
N ALA A 35 -14.89 -6.10 4.25
CA ALA A 35 -15.79 -5.00 3.91
C ALA A 35 -15.83 -4.64 2.42
N GLN A 36 -14.96 -5.23 1.59
CA GLN A 36 -14.76 -4.91 0.17
C GLN A 36 -14.52 -3.40 -0.06
N LYS A 37 -13.68 -2.79 0.77
CA LYS A 37 -13.41 -1.34 0.75
C LYS A 37 -11.92 -1.03 0.79
N ILE A 38 -11.55 0.05 0.12
CA ILE A 38 -10.24 0.67 0.31
C ILE A 38 -10.32 1.51 1.59
N LYS A 39 -9.49 1.17 2.59
CA LYS A 39 -9.39 1.91 3.85
C LYS A 39 -8.50 3.14 3.71
N ARG A 40 -7.40 3.02 2.95
CA ARG A 40 -6.44 4.11 2.75
C ARG A 40 -5.67 3.89 1.45
N SER A 41 -5.29 4.99 0.81
CA SER A 41 -4.29 4.99 -0.26
C SER A 41 -3.25 6.07 0.03
N LEU A 42 -1.99 5.76 -0.26
CA LEU A 42 -0.83 6.63 -0.14
C LEU A 42 -0.11 6.61 -1.49
N VAL A 43 0.30 7.77 -1.97
CA VAL A 43 1.11 7.91 -3.19
C VAL A 43 2.45 8.51 -2.77
N SER A 44 3.54 8.09 -3.40
CA SER A 44 4.84 8.70 -3.17
C SER A 44 4.85 10.16 -3.62
N ASP A 45 5.46 11.03 -2.82
CA ASP A 45 5.81 12.38 -3.25
C ASP A 45 7.01 12.35 -4.21
N ASP A 46 7.92 11.39 -4.03
CA ASP A 46 9.04 11.13 -4.93
C ASP A 46 8.60 10.43 -6.22
N THR A 47 9.26 10.78 -7.32
CA THR A 47 9.18 10.08 -8.60
C THR A 47 10.46 9.30 -8.88
N PHE A 48 10.32 8.21 -9.63
CA PHE A 48 11.39 7.27 -9.91
C PHE A 48 11.52 7.07 -11.42
N ALA A 49 12.75 7.10 -11.94
CA ALA A 49 13.01 6.87 -13.36
C ALA A 49 12.67 5.43 -13.83
N MET A 50 12.59 4.48 -12.90
CA MET A 50 12.32 3.08 -13.21
C MET A 50 11.19 2.53 -12.35
N ARG A 51 10.29 1.76 -12.98
CA ARG A 51 9.20 1.07 -12.29
C ARG A 51 9.69 0.18 -11.15
N ALA A 52 10.77 -0.57 -11.36
CA ALA A 52 11.36 -1.43 -10.33
C ALA A 52 11.81 -0.62 -9.11
N ALA A 53 12.43 0.55 -9.32
CA ALA A 53 12.85 1.41 -8.22
C ALA A 53 11.66 1.94 -7.41
N ALA A 54 10.56 2.33 -8.08
CA ALA A 54 9.33 2.70 -7.40
C ALA A 54 8.76 1.53 -6.57
N GLN A 55 8.73 0.32 -7.13
CA GLN A 55 8.26 -0.88 -6.43
C GLN A 55 9.09 -1.16 -5.17
N ASP A 56 10.42 -1.20 -5.31
CA ASP A 56 11.34 -1.48 -4.21
C ASP A 56 11.22 -0.44 -3.10
N ALA A 57 11.13 0.85 -3.46
CA ALA A 57 10.93 1.94 -2.52
C ALA A 57 9.58 1.85 -1.79
N GLY A 58 8.50 1.55 -2.51
CA GLY A 58 7.17 1.35 -1.92
C GLY A 58 7.12 0.12 -1.00
N GLU A 59 7.81 -0.97 -1.34
CA GLU A 59 7.93 -2.15 -0.47
C GLU A 59 8.75 -1.87 0.79
N ALA A 60 9.84 -1.13 0.67
CA ALA A 60 10.63 -0.69 1.81
C ALA A 60 9.80 0.21 2.75
N TYR A 61 9.05 1.15 2.18
CA TYR A 61 8.15 2.02 2.95
C TYR A 61 7.04 1.23 3.64
N LEU A 62 6.41 0.29 2.92
CA LEU A 62 5.38 -0.58 3.50
C LEU A 62 5.92 -1.45 4.65
N LYS A 63 7.12 -2.01 4.50
CA LYS A 63 7.78 -2.78 5.57
C LYS A 63 8.08 -1.89 6.78
N GLY A 64 8.50 -0.65 6.57
CA GLY A 64 8.69 0.34 7.63
C GLY A 64 7.41 0.63 8.41
N LEU A 65 6.29 0.83 7.72
CA LEU A 65 4.98 1.02 8.36
C LEU A 65 4.51 -0.20 9.15
N ALA A 66 4.80 -1.41 8.67
CA ALA A 66 4.43 -2.64 9.37
C ALA A 66 5.27 -2.85 10.65
N ALA A 67 6.52 -2.37 10.66
CA ALA A 67 7.41 -2.46 11.82
C ALA A 67 7.10 -1.40 12.91
N ASP A 68 6.41 -0.32 12.56
CA ASP A 68 5.97 0.74 13.48
C ASP A 68 4.71 0.38 14.28
N ARG A 69 4.08 -0.78 14.00
CA ARG A 69 2.80 -1.20 14.59
C ARG A 69 2.93 -2.08 15.84
#